data_AF-A0A0B1STJ3-F1
#
_entry.id   AF-A0A0B1STJ3-F1
#
_cell.length_a   1.000
_cell.length_b   1.000
_cell.length_c   1.000
_cell.angle_alpha   90.00
_cell.angle_beta   90.00
_cell.angle_gamma   90.00
#
_symmetry.space_group_name_H-M   'P 1'
#
loop_
_entity.id
_entity.type
_entity.pdbx_description
1 polymer ?
#
loop_
_entity_poly.entity_id
_entity_poly.type
_entity_poly.pdbx_seq_one_letter_code
_entity_poly.pdbx_strand_id
1 'polypeptide(L)'
;MNSKWVILGWCISTVLGLYSIFGLFEYARTGDISDWWRALYVFTGRHSYALALGWVAFASATGNGGPVGTFLSWKFFMPLSKITFCAYLLHPIMLQIYNFSRPQPFHFTTFFQMLQHTFEAIFVSYLLAFFFALAFEKPFTVFDEMLLPVKSRTSAKGKSIELKASTNGETEPLKT
;
A
#
# COMPACT_ATOMS: atom_id res chain seq x y z
N MET A 1 -22.86 14.31 4.63
CA MET A 1 -21.95 15.34 4.09
C MET A 1 -22.55 15.84 2.78
N ASN A 2 -22.74 17.14 2.57
CA ASN A 2 -23.31 17.59 1.30
C ASN A 2 -22.40 17.15 0.14
N SER A 3 -22.99 16.62 -0.94
CA SER A 3 -22.23 16.09 -2.08
C SER A 3 -21.25 17.12 -2.66
N LYS A 4 -21.56 18.42 -2.54
CA LYS A 4 -20.68 19.53 -2.94
C LYS A 4 -19.34 19.53 -2.21
N TRP A 5 -19.33 19.29 -0.89
CA TRP A 5 -18.09 19.25 -0.09
C TRP A 5 -17.22 18.04 -0.43
N VAL A 6 -17.86 16.90 -0.75
CA VAL A 6 -17.17 15.68 -1.17
C VAL A 6 -16.43 15.93 -2.49
N ILE A 7 -17.12 16.49 -3.48
CA ILE A 7 -16.54 16.82 -4.79
C ILE A 7 -15.39 17.82 -4.65
N LEU A 8 -15.58 18.87 -3.84
CA LEU A 8 -14.55 19.87 -3.58
C LEU A 8 -13.28 19.22 -3.02
N GLY A 9 -13.42 18.32 -2.04
CA GLY A 9 -12.27 17.62 -1.46
C GLY A 9 -11.58 16.67 -2.44
N TRP A 10 -12.31 16.00 -3.34
CA TRP A 10 -11.72 15.20 -4.41
C TRP A 10 -10.91 16.04 -5.39
N CYS A 11 -11.44 17.20 -5.81
CA CYS A 11 -10.71 18.14 -6.67
C CYS A 11 -9.43 18.63 -5.96
N ILE A 12 -9.54 19.06 -4.71
CA ILE A 12 -8.39 19.55 -3.91
C ILE A 12 -7.33 18.45 -3.75
N SER A 13 -7.74 17.22 -3.39
CA SER A 13 -6.81 16.09 -3.25
C SER A 13 -6.07 15.79 -4.56
N THR A 14 -6.77 15.81 -5.69
CA THR A 14 -6.18 15.53 -7.01
C THR A 14 -5.19 16.63 -7.41
N VAL A 15 -5.53 17.90 -7.18
CA VAL A 15 -4.64 19.04 -7.45
C VAL A 15 -3.39 18.98 -6.55
N LEU A 16 -3.54 18.69 -5.26
CA LEU A 16 -2.42 18.53 -4.34
C LEU A 16 -1.52 17.34 -4.70
N GLY A 17 -2.12 16.22 -5.11
CA GLY A 17 -1.39 15.04 -5.58
C GLY A 17 -0.60 15.32 -6.86
N LEU A 18 -1.24 15.97 -7.85
CA LEU A 18 -0.58 16.40 -9.09
C LEU A 18 0.54 17.40 -8.82
N TYR A 19 0.31 18.39 -7.96
CA TYR A 19 1.32 19.36 -7.55
C TYR A 19 2.54 18.65 -6.93
N SER A 20 2.33 17.64 -6.07
CA SER A 20 3.43 16.89 -5.47
C SER A 20 4.23 16.04 -6.45
N ILE A 21 3.68 15.68 -7.61
CA ILE A 21 4.39 14.84 -8.60
C ILE A 21 5.05 15.72 -9.65
N PHE A 22 4.30 16.70 -10.18
CA PHE A 22 4.73 17.54 -11.30
C PHE A 22 5.39 18.85 -10.87
N GLY A 23 5.34 19.23 -9.58
CA GLY A 23 5.96 20.48 -9.11
C GLY A 23 7.47 20.52 -9.32
N LEU A 24 8.13 19.36 -9.50
CA LEU A 24 9.55 19.26 -9.82
C LEU A 24 9.86 19.03 -11.30
N PHE A 25 8.85 19.01 -12.18
CA PHE A 25 9.03 18.77 -13.61
C PHE A 25 9.83 19.88 -14.29
N GLU A 26 9.53 21.15 -13.97
CA GLU A 26 10.27 22.30 -14.52
C GLU A 26 11.73 22.34 -14.04
N TYR A 27 12.00 21.88 -12.81
CA TYR A 27 13.36 21.71 -12.31
C TYR A 27 14.16 20.70 -13.14
N ALA A 28 13.55 19.56 -13.44
CA ALA A 28 14.19 18.49 -14.21
C ALA A 28 14.47 18.88 -15.67
N ARG A 29 13.70 19.82 -16.23
CA ARG A 29 13.82 20.25 -17.63
C ARG A 29 14.82 21.39 -17.82
N THR A 30 14.83 22.37 -16.93
CA THR A 30 15.55 23.64 -17.15
C THR A 30 16.80 23.77 -16.27
N GLY A 31 16.94 22.95 -15.22
CA GLY A 31 18.09 22.97 -14.30
C GLY A 31 18.10 24.15 -13.32
N ASP A 32 17.39 25.24 -13.65
CA ASP A 32 17.27 26.43 -12.83
C ASP A 32 15.83 26.65 -12.34
N ILE A 33 15.70 26.89 -11.04
CA ILE A 33 14.49 27.33 -10.37
C ILE A 33 14.88 28.32 -9.28
N SER A 34 13.99 29.25 -8.96
CA SER A 34 14.26 30.17 -7.85
C SER A 34 14.39 29.39 -6.54
N ASP A 35 15.38 29.78 -5.73
CA ASP A 35 15.65 29.14 -4.43
C ASP A 35 14.43 29.12 -3.52
N TRP A 36 13.60 30.17 -3.62
CA TRP A 36 12.34 30.27 -2.90
C TRP A 36 11.35 29.16 -3.28
N TRP A 37 11.11 28.93 -4.58
CA TRP A 37 10.22 27.86 -5.03
C TRP A 37 10.73 26.48 -4.66
N ARG A 38 12.04 26.32 -4.70
CA ARG A 38 12.73 25.08 -4.36
C ARG A 38 12.58 24.75 -2.87
N ALA A 39 12.80 25.74 -2.00
CA ALA A 39 12.56 25.59 -0.56
C ALA A 39 11.08 25.25 -0.27
N LEU A 40 10.14 26.01 -0.85
CA LEU A 40 8.71 25.75 -0.69
C LEU A 40 8.31 24.34 -1.13
N TYR A 41 8.86 23.83 -2.23
CA TYR A 41 8.57 22.49 -2.69
C TYR A 41 9.12 21.41 -1.76
N VAL A 42 10.35 21.58 -1.24
CA VAL A 42 10.95 20.62 -0.30
C VAL A 42 10.12 20.51 0.98
N PHE A 43 9.64 21.64 1.50
CA PHE A 43 8.78 21.63 2.68
C PHE A 43 7.38 21.11 2.34
N THR A 44 6.71 21.63 1.32
CA THR A 44 5.28 21.37 1.13
C THR A 44 4.99 20.13 0.26
N GLY A 45 5.91 19.70 -0.60
CA GLY A 45 5.68 18.61 -1.55
C GLY A 45 5.20 17.33 -0.86
N ARG A 46 5.99 16.80 0.08
CA ARG A 46 5.62 15.58 0.81
C ARG A 46 4.33 15.73 1.62
N HIS A 47 4.10 16.89 2.22
CA HIS A 47 2.90 17.17 3.00
C HIS A 47 1.66 17.22 2.12
N SER A 48 1.75 17.84 0.94
CA SER A 48 0.64 17.90 -0.03
C SER A 48 0.21 16.51 -0.51
N TYR A 49 1.17 15.62 -0.77
CA TYR A 49 0.89 14.21 -1.08
C TYR A 49 0.23 13.46 0.08
N ALA A 50 0.73 13.66 1.30
CA ALA A 50 0.16 13.06 2.50
C ALA A 50 -1.29 13.53 2.74
N LEU A 51 -1.57 14.82 2.55
CA LEU A 51 -2.92 15.39 2.63
C LEU A 51 -3.85 14.85 1.54
N ALA A 52 -3.34 14.71 0.31
CA ALA A 52 -4.08 14.13 -0.80
C ALA A 52 -4.52 12.69 -0.47
N LEU A 53 -3.58 11.84 -0.04
CA LEU A 53 -3.87 10.47 0.39
C LEU A 53 -4.75 10.41 1.64
N GLY A 54 -4.54 11.31 2.60
CA GLY A 54 -5.32 11.41 3.82
C GLY A 54 -6.80 11.69 3.52
N TRP A 55 -7.09 12.58 2.57
CA TRP A 55 -8.45 12.82 2.11
C TRP A 55 -9.08 11.56 1.48
N VAL A 56 -8.34 10.84 0.63
CA VAL A 56 -8.82 9.58 0.02
C VAL A 56 -9.16 8.55 1.09
N ALA A 57 -8.29 8.37 2.08
CA ALA A 57 -8.52 7.47 3.20
C ALA A 57 -9.76 7.90 4.02
N PHE A 58 -9.88 9.18 4.37
CA PHE A 58 -11.02 9.71 5.11
C PHE A 58 -12.35 9.55 4.35
N ALA A 59 -12.35 9.85 3.04
CA ALA A 59 -13.51 9.68 2.18
C ALA A 59 -13.93 8.21 2.11
N SER A 60 -12.96 7.29 2.03
CA SER A 60 -13.22 5.84 2.05
C SER A 60 -13.80 5.36 3.38
N ALA A 61 -13.33 5.87 4.52
CA ALA A 61 -13.83 5.52 5.85
C ALA A 61 -15.24 6.06 6.14
N THR A 62 -15.59 7.21 5.58
CA THR A 62 -16.89 7.87 5.80
C THR A 62 -17.99 7.34 4.85
N GLY A 63 -17.70 6.32 4.04
CA GLY A 63 -18.64 5.77 3.06
C GLY A 63 -18.93 6.68 1.85
N ASN A 64 -18.24 7.83 1.75
CA ASN A 64 -18.34 8.77 0.61
C ASN A 64 -17.23 8.54 -0.43
N GLY A 65 -16.54 7.41 -0.36
CA GLY A 65 -15.41 7.06 -1.22
C GLY A 65 -15.79 6.60 -2.63
N GLY A 66 -17.08 6.35 -2.88
CA GLY A 66 -17.59 5.84 -4.16
C GLY A 66 -16.77 4.64 -4.68
N PRO A 67 -16.32 4.64 -5.95
CA PRO A 67 -15.57 3.52 -6.53
C PRO A 67 -14.19 3.32 -5.88
N VAL A 68 -13.52 4.39 -5.44
CA VAL A 68 -12.21 4.31 -4.79
C VAL A 68 -12.32 3.62 -3.43
N GLY A 69 -13.39 3.88 -2.69
CA GLY A 69 -13.68 3.18 -1.43
C GLY A 69 -13.93 1.69 -1.64
N THR A 70 -14.67 1.30 -2.69
CA THR A 70 -14.91 -0.11 -3.04
C THR A 70 -13.62 -0.81 -3.43
N PHE A 71 -12.74 -0.14 -4.18
CA PHE A 71 -11.43 -0.66 -4.54
C PHE A 71 -10.57 -0.90 -3.28
N LEU A 72 -10.42 0.10 -2.41
CA LEU A 72 -9.63 -0.03 -1.17
C LEU A 72 -10.19 -1.07 -0.19
N SER A 73 -11.51 -1.27 -0.16
CA SER A 73 -12.15 -2.28 0.70
C SER A 73 -11.96 -3.71 0.19
N TRP A 74 -11.25 -3.93 -0.92
CA TRP A 74 -11.10 -5.26 -1.48
C TRP A 74 -10.18 -6.13 -0.61
N LYS A 75 -10.64 -7.36 -0.29
CA LYS A 75 -9.89 -8.35 0.50
C LYS A 75 -8.49 -8.66 -0.07
N PHE A 76 -8.25 -8.38 -1.35
CA PHE A 76 -6.95 -8.53 -1.98
C PHE A 76 -5.87 -7.61 -1.37
N PHE A 77 -6.25 -6.43 -0.84
CA PHE A 77 -5.30 -5.52 -0.21
C PHE A 77 -4.72 -6.04 1.10
N MET A 78 -5.42 -6.97 1.77
CA MET A 78 -5.01 -7.49 3.07
C MET A 78 -3.69 -8.27 3.04
N PRO A 79 -3.49 -9.27 2.15
CA PRO A 79 -2.18 -9.90 1.96
C PRO A 79 -1.17 -8.97 1.27
N LEU A 80 -1.62 -8.12 0.34
CA LEU A 80 -0.74 -7.23 -0.42
C LEU A 80 -0.03 -6.21 0.49
N SER A 81 -0.76 -5.59 1.42
CA SER A 81 -0.18 -4.63 2.38
C SER A 81 0.94 -5.25 3.23
N LYS A 82 0.81 -6.54 3.60
CA LYS A 82 1.84 -7.25 4.37
C LYS A 82 3.11 -7.46 3.53
N ILE A 83 2.96 -7.91 2.28
CA ILE A 83 4.09 -8.12 1.37
C ILE A 83 4.80 -6.80 1.09
N THR A 84 4.05 -5.73 0.79
CA THR A 84 4.61 -4.38 0.58
C THR A 84 5.33 -3.86 1.81
N PHE A 85 4.81 -4.14 3.03
CA PHE A 85 5.49 -3.77 4.26
C PHE A 85 6.83 -4.51 4.44
N CYS A 86 6.85 -5.82 4.23
CA CYS A 86 8.09 -6.60 4.25
C CYS A 86 9.09 -6.11 3.19
N ALA A 87 8.62 -5.79 1.99
CA ALA A 87 9.45 -5.24 0.92
C ALA A 87 10.02 -3.88 1.29
N TYR A 88 9.21 -3.00 1.90
CA TYR A 88 9.65 -1.69 2.36
C TYR A 88 10.75 -1.77 3.41
N LEU A 89 10.68 -2.73 4.34
CA LEU A 89 11.71 -2.93 5.37
C LEU A 89 13.01 -3.52 4.79
N LEU A 90 12.92 -4.44 3.84
CA LEU A 90 14.08 -5.08 3.23
C LEU A 90 14.80 -4.16 2.23
N HIS A 91 14.06 -3.26 1.57
CA HIS A 91 14.61 -2.36 0.57
C HIS A 91 15.84 -1.55 1.04
N PRO A 92 15.81 -0.80 2.16
CA PRO A 92 16.98 -0.07 2.65
C PRO A 92 18.11 -0.99 3.09
N ILE A 93 17.81 -2.17 3.64
CA ILE A 93 18.82 -3.17 4.05
C ILE A 93 19.59 -3.67 2.82
N MET A 94 18.87 -3.99 1.74
CA MET A 94 19.47 -4.40 0.47
C MET A 94 20.30 -3.28 -0.13
N LEU A 95 19.81 -2.05 -0.12
CA LEU A 95 20.54 -0.88 -0.60
C LEU A 95 21.83 -0.65 0.21
N GLN A 96 21.79 -0.84 1.53
CA GLN A 96 22.95 -0.71 2.42
C GLN A 96 23.99 -1.78 2.12
N ILE A 97 23.59 -3.06 2.01
CA ILE A 97 24.47 -4.18 1.66
C ILE A 97 25.10 -3.95 0.29
N TYR A 98 24.31 -3.51 -0.68
CA TYR A 98 24.78 -3.17 -2.02
C TYR A 98 25.82 -2.05 -1.99
N ASN A 99 25.62 -1.00 -1.20
CA ASN A 99 26.61 0.07 -1.04
C ASN A 99 27.89 -0.39 -0.33
N PHE A 100 27.76 -1.22 0.71
CA PHE A 100 28.92 -1.69 1.50
C PHE A 100 29.81 -2.68 0.76
N SER A 101 29.23 -3.45 -0.16
CA SER A 101 29.96 -4.44 -0.96
C SER A 101 30.80 -3.80 -2.08
N ARG A 102 30.76 -2.46 -2.24
CA ARG A 102 31.28 -1.78 -3.43
C ARG A 102 32.43 -0.82 -3.11
N PRO A 103 33.62 -1.03 -3.70
CA PRO A 103 34.77 -0.14 -3.51
C PRO A 103 34.88 1.03 -4.52
N GLN A 104 33.99 1.17 -5.51
CA GLN A 104 34.11 2.20 -6.56
C GLN A 104 32.76 2.92 -6.86
N PRO A 105 32.76 4.26 -7.03
CA PRO A 105 31.56 5.04 -7.29
C PRO A 105 30.95 4.81 -8.69
N PHE A 106 29.62 4.81 -8.73
CA PHE A 106 28.80 4.59 -9.92
C PHE A 106 29.01 5.68 -10.97
N HIS A 107 29.26 5.28 -12.22
CA HIS A 107 29.15 6.18 -13.37
C HIS A 107 27.76 6.00 -13.98
N PHE A 108 26.83 6.92 -13.66
CA PHE A 108 25.51 6.98 -14.29
C PHE A 108 25.61 7.64 -15.68
N THR A 109 26.21 6.96 -16.64
CA THR A 109 26.38 7.52 -18.00
C THR A 109 25.15 7.32 -18.89
N THR A 110 24.28 6.34 -18.59
CA THR A 110 23.13 6.01 -19.46
C THR A 110 21.85 5.76 -18.66
N PHE A 111 20.78 6.48 -18.98
CA PHE A 111 19.43 6.36 -18.37
C PHE A 111 18.92 4.91 -18.34
N PHE A 112 19.25 4.11 -19.36
CA PHE A 112 18.87 2.71 -19.46
C PHE A 112 19.50 1.83 -18.36
N GLN A 113 20.75 2.11 -17.96
CA GLN A 113 21.41 1.39 -16.86
C GLN A 113 20.78 1.74 -15.50
N MET A 114 20.36 2.99 -15.30
CA MET A 114 19.66 3.41 -14.08
C MET A 114 18.33 2.69 -13.92
N LEU A 115 17.54 2.61 -14.99
CA LEU A 115 16.28 1.88 -14.99
C LEU A 115 16.51 0.40 -14.72
N GLN A 116 17.46 -0.23 -15.41
CA GLN A 116 17.73 -1.65 -15.23
C GLN A 116 18.11 -2.00 -13.78
N HIS A 117 19.00 -1.21 -13.17
CA HIS A 117 19.36 -1.44 -11.76
C HIS A 117 18.22 -1.16 -10.79
N THR A 118 17.38 -0.16 -11.06
CA THR A 118 16.21 0.12 -10.22
C THR A 118 15.20 -1.03 -10.31
N PHE A 119 14.93 -1.54 -11.51
CA PHE A 119 14.05 -2.69 -11.71
C PHE A 119 14.60 -3.95 -11.05
N GLU A 120 15.90 -4.23 -11.20
CA GLU A 120 16.56 -5.35 -10.57
C GLU A 120 16.46 -5.28 -9.05
N ALA A 121 16.80 -4.13 -8.45
CA ALA A 121 16.74 -3.94 -7.01
C ALA A 121 15.32 -4.10 -6.46
N ILE A 122 14.32 -3.54 -7.15
CA ILE A 122 12.91 -3.69 -6.79
C ILE A 122 12.50 -5.16 -6.90
N PHE A 123 12.81 -5.83 -8.02
CA PHE A 123 12.42 -7.22 -8.25
C PHE A 123 13.00 -8.16 -7.19
N VAL A 124 14.30 -8.05 -6.91
CA VAL A 124 14.96 -8.87 -5.88
C VAL A 124 14.40 -8.57 -4.49
N SER A 125 14.14 -7.30 -4.16
CA SER A 125 13.56 -6.92 -2.87
C SER A 125 12.14 -7.48 -2.67
N TYR A 126 11.31 -7.46 -3.72
CA TYR A 126 9.95 -8.02 -3.67
C TYR A 126 9.95 -9.55 -3.62
N LEU A 127 10.85 -10.21 -4.36
CA LEU A 127 10.99 -11.66 -4.33
C LEU A 127 11.40 -12.14 -2.94
N LEU A 128 12.41 -11.49 -2.34
CA LEU A 128 12.85 -11.83 -0.98
C LEU A 128 11.76 -11.50 0.05
N ALA A 129 11.09 -10.35 -0.07
CA ALA A 129 9.98 -9.98 0.80
C ALA A 129 8.80 -10.96 0.72
N PHE A 130 8.55 -11.55 -0.44
CA PHE A 130 7.53 -12.58 -0.59
C PHE A 130 7.88 -13.84 0.20
N PHE A 131 9.12 -14.33 0.09
CA PHE A 131 9.58 -15.46 0.92
C PHE A 131 9.57 -15.13 2.41
N PHE A 132 9.98 -13.92 2.77
CA PHE A 132 9.96 -13.46 4.16
C PHE A 132 8.52 -13.36 4.69
N ALA A 133 7.60 -12.79 3.90
CA ALA A 133 6.18 -12.72 4.26
C ALA A 133 5.60 -14.12 4.47
N LEU A 134 5.89 -15.10 3.58
CA LEU A 134 5.43 -16.48 3.74
C LEU A 134 6.05 -17.19 4.95
N ALA A 135 7.36 -17.00 5.17
CA ALA A 135 8.09 -17.62 6.27
C ALA A 135 7.63 -17.08 7.63
N PHE A 136 7.27 -15.80 7.72
CA PHE A 136 6.80 -15.17 8.95
C PHE A 136 5.28 -15.24 9.12
N GLU A 137 4.47 -15.37 8.07
CA GLU A 137 3.01 -15.44 8.19
C GLU A 137 2.57 -16.65 9.02
N LYS A 138 3.18 -17.83 8.82
CA LYS A 138 2.89 -19.04 9.60
C LYS A 138 3.23 -18.92 11.10
N PRO A 139 4.46 -18.55 11.51
CA PRO A 139 4.79 -18.40 12.92
C PRO A 139 4.04 -17.23 13.56
N PHE A 140 3.83 -16.10 12.87
CA PHE A 140 3.14 -14.96 13.49
C PHE A 140 1.66 -15.25 13.77
N THR A 141 0.97 -16.00 12.90
CA THR A 141 -0.40 -16.45 13.21
C THR A 141 -0.46 -17.35 14.45
N VAL A 142 0.55 -18.21 14.62
CA VAL A 142 0.66 -19.09 15.79
C VAL A 142 1.00 -18.29 17.05
N PHE A 143 1.88 -17.29 16.94
CA PHE A 143 2.19 -16.37 18.04
C PHE A 143 0.98 -15.52 18.45
N ASP A 144 0.18 -15.02 17.51
CA ASP A 144 -1.02 -14.24 17.81
C ASP A 144 -2.09 -15.11 18.52
N GLU A 145 -2.24 -16.37 18.10
CA GLU A 145 -3.10 -17.34 18.79
C GLU A 145 -2.61 -17.73 20.20
N MET A 146 -1.29 -17.73 20.42
CA MET A 146 -0.69 -17.99 21.75
C MET A 146 -0.74 -16.77 22.66
N LEU A 147 -0.56 -15.56 22.13
CA LEU A 147 -0.49 -14.32 22.89
C LEU A 147 -1.87 -13.75 23.20
N LEU A 148 -2.84 -13.93 22.29
CA LEU A 148 -4.25 -13.63 22.50
C LEU A 148 -5.04 -14.93 22.49
N PRO A 149 -5.33 -15.55 23.64
CA PRO A 149 -6.38 -16.56 23.75
C PRO A 149 -7.78 -15.92 23.57
N VAL A 150 -7.98 -15.10 22.54
CA VAL A 150 -9.31 -14.68 22.08
C VAL A 150 -9.85 -15.77 21.16
N LYS A 151 -10.31 -16.81 21.85
CA LYS A 151 -11.25 -17.85 21.41
C LYS A 151 -12.09 -17.45 20.18
N SER A 152 -11.82 -18.10 19.06
CA SER A 152 -12.81 -18.58 18.08
C SER A 152 -13.91 -17.61 17.60
N ARG A 153 -13.59 -16.56 16.83
CA ARG A 153 -14.63 -15.87 16.02
C ARG A 153 -14.61 -16.23 14.53
N THR A 154 -13.47 -16.56 13.95
CA THR A 154 -13.40 -16.90 12.52
C THR A 154 -13.77 -18.37 12.24
N SER A 155 -13.31 -19.30 13.08
CA SER A 155 -13.66 -20.73 12.97
C SER A 155 -15.12 -21.04 13.39
N ALA A 156 -15.66 -20.31 14.38
CA ALA A 156 -17.06 -20.47 14.80
C ALA A 156 -18.05 -19.99 13.72
N LYS A 157 -17.72 -18.95 12.94
CA LYS A 157 -18.60 -18.44 11.87
C LYS A 157 -18.69 -19.43 10.70
N GLY A 158 -17.60 -20.12 10.36
CA GLY A 158 -17.62 -21.19 9.35
C GLY A 158 -18.48 -22.38 9.79
N LYS A 159 -18.27 -22.87 11.03
CA LYS A 159 -19.00 -24.03 11.57
C LYS A 159 -20.50 -23.76 11.78
N SER A 160 -20.89 -22.53 12.10
CA SER A 160 -22.30 -22.12 12.25
C SER A 160 -23.05 -22.05 10.92
N ILE A 161 -22.36 -21.72 9.82
CA ILE A 161 -22.94 -21.64 8.48
C ILE A 161 -23.09 -23.06 7.90
N GLU A 162 -22.12 -23.94 8.14
CA GLU A 162 -22.18 -25.35 7.73
C GLU A 162 -23.28 -26.12 8.48
N LEU A 163 -23.44 -25.90 9.80
CA LEU A 163 -24.55 -26.49 10.56
C LEU A 163 -25.91 -25.98 10.08
N LYS A 164 -26.05 -24.69 9.77
CA LYS A 164 -27.31 -24.14 9.20
C LYS A 164 -27.59 -24.66 7.80
N ALA A 165 -26.56 -24.93 6.99
CA ALA A 165 -26.73 -25.53 5.67
C ALA A 165 -27.19 -26.99 5.77
N SER A 166 -26.65 -27.78 6.71
CA SER A 166 -27.13 -29.15 6.96
C SER A 166 -28.53 -29.19 7.58
N THR A 167 -28.88 -28.28 8.52
CA THR A 167 -30.23 -28.25 9.11
C THR A 167 -31.31 -27.80 8.12
N ASN A 168 -30.97 -26.92 7.17
CA ASN A 168 -31.91 -26.50 6.12
C ASN A 168 -32.01 -27.51 4.96
N GLY A 169 -31.02 -28.39 4.78
CA GLY A 169 -31.08 -29.49 3.80
C GLY A 169 -31.92 -30.68 4.25
N GLU A 170 -32.11 -30.86 5.56
CA GLU A 170 -32.88 -31.99 6.13
C GLU A 170 -34.37 -31.66 6.37
N THR A 171 -34.79 -30.42 6.10
CA THR A 171 -36.17 -29.94 6.35
C THR A 171 -37.03 -29.75 5.10
N GLU A 172 -36.60 -30.27 3.93
CA GLU A 172 -37.52 -30.55 2.83
C GLU A 172 -37.98 -32.03 2.90
N PRO A 173 -39.05 -32.36 3.65
CA PRO A 173 -39.72 -33.62 3.44
C PRO A 173 -40.37 -33.59 2.05
N LEU A 174 -39.98 -34.57 1.24
CA LEU A 174 -40.74 -35.17 0.14
C LEU A 174 -42.19 -34.64 0.04
N LYS A 175 -42.40 -33.60 -0.76
CA LYS A 175 -43.73 -33.34 -1.33
C LYS A 175 -43.94 -34.38 -2.44
N THR A 176 -44.74 -35.37 -2.06
CA THR A 176 -45.60 -36.14 -2.95
C THR A 176 -46.57 -35.24 -3.70
#